data_AF-A0A831KPZ4-F1
#
_entry.id   AF-A0A831KPZ4-F1
#
_cell.length_a   1.000
_cell.length_b   1.000
_cell.length_c   1.000
_cell.angle_alpha   90.00
_cell.angle_beta   90.00
_cell.angle_gamma   90.00
#
_symmetry.space_group_name_H-M   'P 1'
#
loop_
_entity.id
_entity.type
_entity.pdbx_description
1 polymer ?
#
loop_
_entity_poly.entity_id
_entity_poly.type
_entity_poly.pdbx_seq_one_letter_code
_entity_poly.pdbx_strand_id
1 'polypeptide(L)' 'KEEALYELLMGVTEALNIPVILGAPFGHGNQNFPFPIGVQAILDTQELAIRSIDSPVS' A
#
# COMPACT_ATOMS: atom_id res chain seq x y z
N LYS A 1 19.77 0.55 -3.82
CA LYS A 1 18.87 1.30 -4.75
C LYS A 1 17.47 1.38 -4.17
N GLU A 2 16.89 0.26 -3.75
CA GLU A 2 15.57 0.21 -3.09
C GLU A 2 15.59 0.80 -1.67
N GLU A 3 16.64 0.52 -0.89
CA GLU A 3 16.82 1.09 0.46
C GLU A 3 16.82 2.63 0.47
N ALA A 4 17.60 3.26 -0.42
CA ALA A 4 17.64 4.72 -0.55
C ALA A 4 16.27 5.33 -0.94
N LEU A 5 15.43 4.59 -1.68
CA LEU A 5 14.07 5.03 -1.99
C LEU A 5 13.19 4.97 -0.74
N TYR A 6 13.30 3.92 0.07
CA TYR A 6 12.53 3.80 1.32
C TYR A 6 12.96 4.85 2.34
N GLU A 7 14.25 5.13 2.48
CA GLU A 7 14.74 6.23 3.33
C GLU A 7 14.17 7.59 2.90
N LEU A 8 14.17 7.87 1.59
CA LEU A 8 13.57 9.10 1.06
C LEU A 8 12.07 9.16 1.35
N LEU A 9 11.33 8.08 1.08
CA LEU A 9 9.89 8.04 1.28
C LEU A 9 9.54 8.20 2.77
N MET A 10 10.25 7.51 3.67
CA MET A 10 10.07 7.69 5.11
C MET A 10 10.32 9.14 5.54
N GLY A 11 11.41 9.77 5.11
CA GLY A 11 11.72 11.16 5.47
C GLY A 11 10.65 12.17 5.01
N VAL A 12 9.93 11.88 3.91
CA VAL A 12 8.85 12.73 3.41
C VAL A 12 7.51 12.41 4.09
N THR A 13 7.23 11.14 4.39
CA THR A 13 5.91 10.72 4.90
C THR A 13 5.80 10.67 6.41
N GLU A 14 6.91 10.60 7.15
CA GLU A 14 6.92 10.54 8.62
C GLU A 14 6.19 11.74 9.24
N ALA A 15 6.37 12.93 8.68
CA ALA A 15 5.71 14.15 9.15
C ALA A 15 4.19 14.18 8.91
N LEU A 16 3.65 13.31 8.04
CA LEU A 16 2.24 13.32 7.68
C LEU A 16 1.35 12.60 8.71
N ASN A 17 1.94 11.79 9.60
CA ASN A 17 1.23 10.98 10.58
C ASN A 17 0.08 10.15 9.95
N ILE A 18 0.32 9.62 8.75
CA ILE A 18 -0.58 8.71 8.03
C ILE A 18 0.13 7.37 7.78
N PRO A 19 -0.57 6.23 7.84
CA PRO A 19 0.02 4.94 7.55
C PRO A 19 0.35 4.80 6.06
N VAL A 20 1.53 4.27 5.75
CA VAL A 20 2.03 4.06 4.39
C VAL A 20 2.53 2.63 4.24
N ILE A 21 2.10 1.94 3.18
CA ILE A 21 2.69 0.67 2.75
C ILE A 21 3.67 0.93 1.61
N LEU A 22 4.90 0.43 1.76
CA LEU A 22 5.91 0.39 0.70
C LEU A 22 6.03 -1.04 0.16
N GLY A 23 6.33 -1.18 -1.13
CA GLY A 23 6.55 -2.49 -1.74
C GLY A 23 5.30 -3.36 -1.91
N ALA A 24 4.10 -2.78 -1.92
CA ALA A 24 2.86 -3.53 -2.16
C ALA A 24 2.91 -4.30 -3.50
N PRO A 25 2.34 -5.50 -3.59
CA PRO A 25 2.54 -6.41 -4.72
C PRO A 25 1.57 -6.10 -5.87
N PHE A 26 1.37 -4.83 -6.19
CA PHE A 26 0.46 -4.33 -7.24
C PHE A 26 1.20 -3.50 -8.31
N GLY A 27 2.52 -3.66 -8.38
CA GLY A 27 3.41 -2.99 -9.34
C GLY A 27 4.03 -3.95 -10.36
N HIS A 28 5.15 -3.57 -10.96
CA HIS A 28 5.86 -4.37 -11.97
C HIS A 28 6.70 -5.53 -11.41
N GLY A 29 6.33 -6.06 -10.24
CA GLY A 29 7.02 -7.20 -9.62
C GLY A 29 6.61 -8.54 -10.23
N ASN A 30 7.35 -9.59 -9.86
CA ASN A 30 7.08 -10.97 -10.31
C ASN A 30 5.84 -11.60 -9.63
N GLN A 31 5.37 -11.00 -8.53
CA GLN A 31 4.16 -11.38 -7.83
C GLN A 31 3.22 -10.18 -7.87
N ASN A 32 2.38 -10.14 -8.91
CA ASN A 32 1.45 -9.04 -9.12
C ASN A 32 0.03 -9.52 -8.80
N PHE A 33 -0.57 -8.93 -7.77
CA PHE A 33 -1.93 -9.17 -7.38
C PHE A 33 -2.84 -8.07 -7.96
N PRO A 34 -4.04 -8.39 -8.43
CA PRO A 34 -5.01 -7.35 -8.77
C PRO A 34 -5.46 -6.66 -7.47
N PHE A 35 -5.43 -5.33 -7.47
CA PHE A 35 -6.03 -4.52 -6.41
C PHE A 35 -7.03 -3.54 -7.03
N PRO A 36 -8.29 -3.52 -6.58
CA PRO A 36 -9.31 -2.68 -7.19
C PRO A 36 -9.07 -1.20 -6.86
N ILE A 37 -9.29 -0.34 -7.86
CA ILE A 37 -9.22 1.12 -7.73
C ILE A 37 -10.63 1.70 -7.81
N GLY A 38 -10.90 2.71 -6.98
CA GLY A 38 -12.21 3.37 -6.92
C GLY A 38 -13.21 2.75 -5.94
N VAL A 39 -12.82 1.72 -5.20
CA VAL A 39 -13.59 1.12 -4.09
C VAL A 39 -13.01 1.54 -2.74
N GLN A 40 -13.83 1.52 -1.69
CA GLN A 40 -13.34 1.80 -0.33
C GLN A 40 -12.45 0.65 0.17
N ALA A 41 -11.37 0.99 0.88
CA ALA A 41 -10.47 0.03 1.48
C ALA A 41 -10.07 0.44 2.91
N ILE A 42 -9.70 -0.55 3.71
CA ILE A 42 -9.14 -0.38 5.06
C ILE A 42 -7.69 -0.81 5.04
N LEU A 43 -6.81 0.09 5.47
CA LEU A 43 -5.43 -0.21 5.83
C LEU A 43 -5.35 -0.40 7.34
N ASP A 44 -5.14 -1.64 7.77
CA ASP A 44 -4.96 -2.01 9.19
C ASP A 44 -3.47 -2.18 9.48
N THR A 45 -2.92 -1.28 10.31
CA THR A 45 -1.50 -1.31 10.69
C THR A 45 -1.19 -2.32 11.79
N GLN A 46 -2.18 -2.83 12.52
CA GLN A 46 -1.97 -3.87 13.52
C GLN A 46 -1.85 -5.24 12.84
N GLU A 47 -2.71 -5.50 11.86
CA GLU A 47 -2.73 -6.73 11.08
C GLU A 47 -1.79 -6.69 9.86
N LEU A 48 -1.17 -5.53 9.57
CA LEU A 48 -0.34 -5.29 8.40
C LEU A 48 -1.02 -5.69 7.08
N ALA A 49 -2.31 -5.34 6.96
CA ALA A 49 -3.16 -5.78 5.87
C ALA A 49 -3.92 -4.62 5.23
N ILE A 50 -4.14 -4.70 3.91
CA ILE A 50 -5.07 -3.84 3.19
C ILE A 50 -6.20 -4.69 2.60
N ARG A 51 -7.45 -4.24 2.76
CA ARG A 51 -8.64 -4.97 2.31
C ARG A 51 -9.65 -4.02 1.66
N SER A 52 -10.20 -4.39 0.51
CA SER A 52 -11.36 -3.70 -0.04
C SER A 52 -12.60 -4.04 0.79
N ILE A 53 -13.44 -3.03 1.08
CA ILE A 53 -14.68 -3.21 1.83
C ILE A 53 -15.77 -3.78 0.91
N ASP A 54 -15.83 -3.27 -0.32
CA ASP A 54 -16.81 -3.68 -1.33
C ASP A 54 -16.21 -4.67 -2.33
N SER A 55 -17.08 -5.49 -2.92
CA SER A 55 -16.72 -6.30 -4.08
C SER A 55 -16.55 -5.39 -5.31
N PRO A 56 -15.43 -5.48 -6.04
CA PRO A 56 -15.23 -4.69 -7.26
C PRO A 56 -16.04 -5.21 -8.46
N VAL A 57 -16.71 -6.35 -8.30
CA VAL A 57 -17.58 -6.99 -9.30
C VAL A 57 -18.91 -7.38 -8.66
N SER A 58 -20.01 -7.21 -9.40
CA SER A 58 -21.37 -7.61 -8.99
C SER A 58 -21.59 -9.11 -9.14
#